data_AF-A0A1H0LUW2-F1
#
_entry.id   AF-A0A1H0LUW2-F1
#
_cell.length_a   1.000
_cell.length_b   1.000
_cell.length_c   1.000
_cell.angle_alpha   90.00
_cell.angle_beta   90.00
_cell.angle_gamma   90.00
#
_symmetry.space_group_name_H-M   'P 1'
#
loop_
_entity.id
_entity.type
_entity.pdbx_description
1 polymer ?
#
loop_
_entity_poly.entity_id
_entity_poly.type
_entity_poly.pdbx_seq_one_letter_code
_entity_poly.pdbx_strand_id
1 'polypeptide(L)'
;MARRRGLGASSTACDEQLAPGFDDPDAPVDDGLTEAGRRIAKAWGIENYHLASFPVDDPAQGRKFDHDKPRFDLLVEGMPRALEEVAMVLTFGSQKYADHNWQHVDRAAQRYLAAGMRHELALATGETHDPETGAHHLAHKLCCDLFRLELALRDEEVTCR
;
A
#
# COMPACT_ATOMS: atom_id res chain seq x y z
N MET A 1 -24.52 60.38 8.20
CA MET A 1 -25.75 60.03 7.45
C MET A 1 -25.39 58.98 6.40
N ALA A 2 -25.76 57.72 6.63
CA ALA A 2 -25.81 56.70 5.58
C ALA A 2 -26.92 55.71 5.98
N ARG A 3 -28.02 55.71 5.22
CA ARG A 3 -29.21 54.90 5.49
C ARG A 3 -28.94 53.45 5.06
N ARG A 4 -29.08 52.49 5.98
CA ARG A 4 -29.29 51.08 5.62
C ARG A 4 -30.75 50.72 5.89
N ARG A 5 -31.37 50.15 4.86
CA ARG A 5 -32.78 49.76 4.76
C ARG A 5 -33.05 48.55 5.65
N GLY A 6 -34.19 48.57 6.33
CA GLY A 6 -34.70 47.43 7.10
C GLY A 6 -35.51 46.46 6.23
N LEU A 7 -35.54 45.21 6.68
CA LEU A 7 -36.54 44.16 6.47
C LEU A 7 -36.41 43.31 7.75
N GLY A 8 -37.39 43.18 8.64
CA GLY A 8 -38.78 42.86 8.39
C GLY A 8 -38.98 41.38 8.71
N ALA A 9 -38.99 41.04 10.00
CA ALA A 9 -39.39 39.72 10.48
C ALA A 9 -40.92 39.62 10.45
N SER A 10 -41.46 38.54 9.89
CA SER A 10 -42.83 38.11 10.17
C SER A 10 -42.93 36.62 9.98
N SER A 11 -43.12 35.91 11.09
CA SER A 11 -43.54 34.52 11.16
C SER A 11 -44.99 34.39 10.70
N THR A 12 -45.32 33.34 9.95
CA THR A 12 -46.61 32.65 10.08
C THR A 12 -46.59 31.30 9.36
N ALA A 13 -47.14 30.31 10.06
CA ALA A 13 -47.80 29.09 9.58
C ALA A 13 -46.93 27.98 8.95
N CYS A 14 -46.77 26.92 9.73
CA CYS A 14 -46.56 25.56 9.27
C CYS A 14 -47.77 25.12 8.44
N ASP A 15 -47.63 25.07 7.12
CA ASP A 15 -48.52 24.28 6.27
C ASP A 15 -47.89 22.92 6.05
N GLU A 16 -48.46 21.94 6.74
CA GLU A 16 -48.27 20.51 6.61
C GLU A 16 -48.80 20.07 5.24
N GLN A 17 -47.94 20.11 4.22
CA GLN A 17 -48.24 19.54 2.92
C GLN A 17 -48.01 18.02 2.96
N LEU A 18 -49.14 17.35 3.20
CA LEU A 18 -49.38 15.93 2.94
C LEU A 18 -48.69 15.49 1.65
N ALA A 19 -47.81 14.50 1.76
CA ALA A 19 -47.13 13.87 0.64
C ALA A 19 -48.16 13.35 -0.38
N PRO A 20 -47.97 13.56 -1.70
CA PRO A 20 -48.82 12.95 -2.70
C PRO A 20 -48.69 11.42 -2.65
N GLY A 21 -49.83 10.78 -2.90
CA GLY A 21 -50.10 9.37 -2.66
C GLY A 21 -49.05 8.40 -3.20
N PHE A 22 -48.83 7.36 -2.39
CA PHE A 22 -47.94 6.23 -2.60
C PHE A 22 -48.43 5.22 -3.67
N ASP A 23 -49.44 5.57 -4.46
CA ASP A 23 -50.14 4.64 -5.37
C ASP A 23 -50.34 5.25 -6.78
N ASP A 24 -49.26 5.72 -7.42
CA ASP A 24 -49.24 5.88 -8.88
C ASP A 24 -48.47 4.68 -9.49
N PRO A 25 -49.15 3.69 -10.08
CA PRO A 25 -48.50 2.51 -10.64
C PRO A 25 -47.63 2.81 -11.87
N ASP A 26 -47.75 4.01 -12.46
CA ASP A 26 -46.96 4.45 -13.62
C ASP A 26 -45.90 5.51 -13.26
N ALA A 27 -45.73 5.85 -11.97
CA ALA A 27 -44.63 6.72 -11.56
C ALA A 27 -43.28 6.01 -11.79
N PRO A 28 -42.28 6.69 -12.41
CA PRO A 28 -40.97 6.09 -12.61
C PRO A 28 -40.35 5.77 -11.26
N VAL A 29 -40.14 4.48 -10.99
CA VAL A 29 -39.42 4.00 -9.82
C VAL A 29 -38.01 4.59 -9.88
N ASP A 30 -37.64 5.39 -8.88
CA ASP A 30 -36.25 5.87 -8.75
C ASP A 30 -35.36 4.66 -8.51
N ASP A 31 -34.71 4.19 -9.58
CA ASP A 31 -33.84 3.03 -9.58
C ASP A 31 -32.49 3.30 -8.89
N GLY A 32 -32.25 4.55 -8.45
CA GLY A 32 -31.04 4.97 -7.76
C GLY A 32 -29.78 4.91 -8.62
N LEU A 33 -29.90 4.67 -9.93
CA LEU A 33 -28.74 4.49 -10.81
C LEU A 33 -28.31 5.81 -11.46
N THR A 34 -27.01 6.07 -11.37
CA THR A 34 -26.36 7.09 -12.19
C THR A 34 -26.33 6.67 -13.66
N GLU A 35 -26.17 7.63 -14.57
CA GLU A 35 -26.09 7.39 -16.02
C GLU A 35 -24.96 6.39 -16.41
N ALA A 36 -23.88 6.37 -15.63
CA ALA A 36 -22.81 5.39 -15.80
C ALA A 36 -23.24 3.96 -15.43
N GLY A 37 -24.03 3.82 -14.35
CA GLY A 37 -24.60 2.54 -13.91
C GLY A 37 -25.53 1.92 -14.96
N ARG A 38 -26.38 2.75 -15.59
CA ARG A 38 -27.26 2.31 -16.69
C ARG A 38 -26.49 1.80 -17.92
N ARG A 39 -25.38 2.45 -18.28
CA ARG A 39 -24.54 2.05 -19.43
C ARG A 39 -23.86 0.71 -19.23
N ILE A 40 -23.39 0.42 -18.01
CA ILE A 40 -22.75 -0.85 -17.67
C ILE A 40 -23.78 -1.98 -17.62
N ALA A 41 -24.94 -1.76 -16.99
CA ALA A 41 -26.03 -2.74 -16.93
C ALA A 41 -26.49 -3.18 -18.33
N LYS A 42 -26.64 -2.21 -19.25
CA LYS A 42 -26.99 -2.47 -20.65
C LYS A 42 -25.89 -3.22 -21.41
N ALA A 43 -24.62 -2.86 -21.18
CA ALA A 43 -23.49 -3.52 -21.85
C ALA A 43 -23.36 -5.01 -21.45
N TRP A 44 -23.86 -5.39 -20.27
CA TRP A 44 -23.79 -6.76 -19.74
C TRP A 44 -25.11 -7.54 -19.90
N GLY A 45 -26.10 -6.98 -20.61
CA GLY A 45 -27.37 -7.68 -20.90
C GLY A 45 -28.23 -7.95 -19.66
N ILE A 46 -28.10 -7.14 -18.61
CA ILE A 46 -28.86 -7.34 -17.37
C ILE A 46 -30.19 -6.60 -17.49
N GLU A 47 -31.27 -7.34 -17.81
CA GLU A 47 -32.60 -6.77 -18.05
C GLU A 47 -33.40 -6.53 -16.75
N ASN A 48 -33.01 -7.14 -15.62
CA ASN A 48 -33.72 -7.05 -14.34
C ASN A 48 -32.77 -6.75 -13.17
N TYR A 49 -32.39 -5.48 -13.00
CA TYR A 49 -31.43 -5.04 -11.96
C TYR A 49 -32.01 -5.01 -10.53
N HIS A 50 -33.35 -4.98 -10.40
CA HIS A 50 -34.04 -4.80 -9.11
C HIS A 50 -33.99 -6.03 -8.18
N LEU A 51 -33.46 -7.17 -8.67
CA LEU A 51 -33.29 -8.42 -7.91
C LEU A 51 -31.83 -8.79 -7.66
N ALA A 52 -30.88 -7.96 -8.11
CA ALA A 52 -29.50 -8.10 -7.66
C ALA A 52 -29.43 -7.64 -6.20
N SER A 53 -29.74 -8.54 -5.28
CA SER A 53 -29.49 -8.36 -3.86
C SER A 53 -27.99 -8.20 -3.66
N PHE A 54 -27.48 -6.97 -3.77
CA PHE A 54 -26.16 -6.64 -3.26
C PHE A 54 -26.21 -6.94 -1.76
N PRO A 55 -25.30 -7.77 -1.22
CA PRO A 55 -25.27 -8.04 0.21
C PRO A 55 -25.23 -6.72 0.96
N VAL A 56 -26.26 -6.44 1.75
CA VAL A 56 -26.21 -5.33 2.70
C VAL A 56 -25.31 -5.81 3.82
N ASP A 57 -24.10 -5.25 3.88
CA ASP A 57 -23.08 -5.65 4.86
C ASP A 57 -23.59 -5.57 6.31
N ASP A 58 -23.32 -6.61 7.12
CA ASP A 58 -23.66 -6.66 8.54
C ASP A 58 -22.73 -5.74 9.36
N PRO A 59 -23.25 -4.71 10.05
CA PRO A 59 -22.45 -3.81 10.89
C PRO A 59 -21.83 -4.49 12.13
N ALA A 60 -22.23 -5.71 12.50
CA ALA A 60 -21.60 -6.49 13.56
C ALA A 60 -20.31 -7.22 13.13
N GLN A 61 -20.02 -7.27 11.82
CA GLN A 61 -18.82 -7.89 11.28
C GLN A 61 -17.69 -6.85 11.12
N GLY A 62 -16.60 -7.03 11.86
CA GLY A 62 -15.40 -6.19 11.72
C GLY A 62 -14.79 -6.30 10.31
N ARG A 63 -14.49 -5.15 9.68
CA ARG A 63 -13.89 -5.08 8.33
C ARG A 63 -12.46 -4.56 8.39
N LYS A 64 -11.57 -5.11 7.56
CA LYS A 64 -10.19 -4.66 7.39
C LYS A 64 -9.85 -4.53 5.91
N PHE A 65 -9.53 -3.31 5.47
CA PHE A 65 -9.18 -2.99 4.08
C PHE A 65 -7.66 -2.93 3.93
N ASP A 66 -7.03 -4.08 3.72
CA ASP A 66 -5.57 -4.21 3.58
C ASP A 66 -5.11 -4.42 2.13
N HIS A 67 -6.01 -4.34 1.14
CA HIS A 67 -5.73 -4.72 -0.25
C HIS A 67 -4.53 -3.99 -0.88
N ASP A 68 -4.33 -2.71 -0.54
CA ASP A 68 -3.23 -1.90 -1.08
C ASP A 68 -2.00 -1.84 -0.15
N LYS A 69 -1.99 -2.64 0.93
CA LYS A 69 -0.89 -2.63 1.90
C LYS A 69 0.18 -3.67 1.52
N PRO A 70 1.47 -3.36 1.67
CA PRO A 70 2.54 -4.33 1.47
C PRO A 70 2.36 -5.58 2.35
N ARG A 71 2.49 -6.75 1.72
CA ARG A 71 2.33 -8.07 2.36
C ARG A 71 3.68 -8.59 2.87
N PHE A 72 4.17 -8.02 3.96
CA PHE A 72 5.44 -8.41 4.59
C PHE A 72 5.47 -9.88 5.04
N ASP A 73 4.30 -10.45 5.36
CA ASP A 73 4.13 -11.86 5.69
C ASP A 73 4.63 -12.80 4.58
N LEU A 74 4.49 -12.43 3.30
CA LEU A 74 4.99 -13.24 2.19
C LEU A 74 6.53 -13.36 2.22
N LEU A 75 7.21 -12.32 2.70
CA LEU A 75 8.66 -12.34 2.85
C LEU A 75 9.06 -13.23 4.04
N VAL A 76 8.40 -13.05 5.19
CA VAL A 76 8.73 -13.76 6.43
C VAL A 76 8.36 -15.25 6.37
N GLU A 77 7.16 -15.57 5.90
CA GLU A 77 6.65 -16.94 5.83
C GLU A 77 7.18 -17.69 4.60
N GLY A 78 7.33 -17.00 3.46
CA GLY A 78 7.76 -17.62 2.21
C GLY A 78 9.27 -17.81 2.11
N MET A 79 10.07 -16.94 2.74
CA MET A 79 11.53 -16.93 2.61
C MET A 79 12.30 -16.87 3.97
N PRO A 80 11.88 -17.59 5.03
CA PRO A 80 12.46 -17.43 6.37
C PRO A 80 13.96 -17.76 6.42
N ARG A 81 14.41 -18.79 5.70
CA ARG A 81 15.82 -19.20 5.67
C ARG A 81 16.74 -18.17 5.02
N ALA A 82 16.28 -17.52 3.95
CA ALA A 82 17.05 -16.49 3.28
C ALA A 82 17.15 -15.23 4.16
N LEU A 83 16.06 -14.88 4.85
CA LEU A 83 16.07 -13.78 5.82
C LEU A 83 17.03 -14.04 6.98
N GLU A 84 17.01 -15.26 7.54
CA GLU A 84 17.92 -15.66 8.62
C GLU A 84 19.38 -15.57 8.18
N GLU A 85 19.73 -16.08 6.99
CA GLU A 85 21.08 -15.97 6.44
C GLU A 85 21.56 -14.52 6.29
N VAL A 86 20.71 -13.63 5.77
CA VAL A 86 21.05 -12.19 5.68
C VAL A 86 21.19 -11.57 7.07
N ALA A 87 20.35 -11.95 8.02
CA ALA A 87 20.46 -11.51 9.40
C ALA A 87 21.75 -11.98 10.09
N MET A 88 22.25 -13.18 9.77
CA MET A 88 23.56 -13.66 10.24
C MET A 88 24.71 -12.81 9.70
N VAL A 89 24.68 -12.42 8.42
CA VAL A 89 25.66 -11.49 7.84
C VAL A 89 25.64 -10.13 8.56
N LEU A 90 24.44 -9.59 8.83
CA LEU A 90 24.29 -8.35 9.59
C LEU A 90 24.81 -8.49 11.03
N THR A 91 24.56 -9.63 11.68
CA THR A 91 25.03 -9.92 13.03
C THR A 91 26.56 -9.98 13.08
N PHE A 92 27.19 -10.66 12.12
CA PHE A 92 28.64 -10.67 11.98
C PHE A 92 29.20 -9.25 11.77
N GLY A 93 28.56 -8.48 10.88
CA GLY A 93 28.93 -7.09 10.61
C GLY A 93 28.82 -6.20 11.85
N SER A 94 27.75 -6.33 12.62
CA SER A 94 27.53 -5.60 13.89
C SER A 94 28.63 -5.92 14.91
N GLN A 95 28.95 -7.20 15.10
CA GLN A 95 30.01 -7.62 16.04
C GLN A 95 31.39 -7.07 15.63
N LYS A 96 31.67 -6.98 14.32
CA LYS A 96 32.96 -6.55 13.80
C LYS A 96 33.10 -5.02 13.69
N TYR A 97 32.01 -4.32 13.38
CA TYR A 97 32.04 -2.91 12.99
C TYR A 97 31.11 -1.98 13.78
N ALA A 98 30.40 -2.50 14.78
CA ALA A 98 29.28 -1.87 15.49
C ALA A 98 27.97 -1.84 14.67
N ASP A 99 26.86 -1.70 15.41
CA ASP A 99 25.52 -1.64 14.84
C ASP A 99 25.40 -0.52 13.80
N HIS A 100 24.80 -0.85 12.66
CA HIS A 100 24.50 0.10 11.59
C HIS A 100 25.69 0.88 11.00
N ASN A 101 26.94 0.50 11.30
CA ASN A 101 28.13 1.19 10.82
C ASN A 101 28.27 1.20 9.29
N TRP A 102 27.56 0.31 8.59
CA TRP A 102 27.45 0.29 7.15
C TRP A 102 26.96 1.61 6.53
N GLN A 103 26.25 2.44 7.30
CA GLN A 103 25.74 3.76 6.87
C GLN A 103 26.85 4.80 6.68
N HIS A 104 28.00 4.62 7.32
CA HIS A 104 29.10 5.61 7.34
C HIS A 104 30.18 5.32 6.30
N VAL A 105 29.94 4.39 5.38
CA VAL A 105 30.90 4.00 4.36
C VAL A 105 30.96 5.05 3.26
N ASP A 106 32.10 5.72 3.12
CA ASP A 106 32.34 6.63 2.00
C ASP A 106 32.21 5.91 0.66
N ARG A 107 31.57 6.57 -0.32
CA ARG A 107 31.35 6.01 -1.67
C ARG A 107 30.65 4.64 -1.59
N ALA A 108 29.68 4.52 -0.67
CA ALA A 108 28.98 3.28 -0.35
C ALA A 108 28.44 2.55 -1.59
N ALA A 109 27.80 3.27 -2.52
CA ALA A 109 27.24 2.67 -3.73
C ALA A 109 28.27 1.85 -4.52
N GLN A 110 29.47 2.40 -4.75
CA GLN A 110 30.54 1.70 -5.48
C GLN A 110 31.18 0.59 -4.63
N ARG A 111 31.39 0.84 -3.33
CA ARG A 111 32.05 -0.12 -2.45
C ARG A 111 31.20 -1.36 -2.19
N TYR A 112 29.90 -1.20 -1.97
CA TYR A 112 28.99 -2.32 -1.80
C TYR A 112 28.73 -3.06 -3.12
N LEU A 113 28.71 -2.37 -4.27
CA LEU A 113 28.68 -3.05 -5.57
C LEU A 113 29.91 -3.95 -5.73
N ALA A 114 31.11 -3.41 -5.49
CA ALA A 114 32.34 -4.18 -5.60
C ALA A 114 32.40 -5.33 -4.58
N ALA A 115 31.89 -5.14 -3.36
CA ALA A 115 31.80 -6.20 -2.36
C ALA A 115 30.85 -7.33 -2.80
N GLY A 116 29.65 -6.99 -3.24
CA GLY A 116 28.70 -7.95 -3.78
C GLY A 116 29.26 -8.73 -4.95
N MET A 117 29.93 -8.06 -5.91
CA MET A 117 30.54 -8.74 -7.07
C MET A 117 31.63 -9.75 -6.68
N ARG A 118 32.33 -9.58 -5.55
CA ARG A 118 33.30 -10.58 -5.08
C ARG A 118 32.59 -11.86 -4.61
N HIS A 119 31.43 -11.74 -3.95
CA HIS A 119 30.63 -12.90 -3.55
C HIS A 119 29.94 -13.57 -4.74
N GLU A 120 29.50 -12.79 -5.74
CA GLU A 120 28.99 -13.32 -7.01
C GLU A 120 30.06 -14.12 -7.75
N LEU A 121 31.29 -13.58 -7.81
CA LEU A 121 32.42 -14.27 -8.43
C LEU A 121 32.75 -15.58 -7.70
N ALA A 122 32.75 -15.58 -6.37
CA ALA A 122 33.00 -16.77 -5.56
C ALA A 122 31.99 -17.90 -5.89
N LEU A 123 30.70 -17.55 -5.99
CA LEU A 123 29.64 -18.46 -6.46
C LEU A 123 29.91 -18.98 -7.87
N ALA A 124 30.26 -18.09 -8.80
CA ALA A 124 30.57 -18.47 -10.18
C ALA A 124 31.78 -19.42 -10.28
N THR A 125 32.69 -19.35 -9.31
CA THR A 125 33.86 -20.25 -9.20
C THR A 125 33.61 -21.51 -8.37
N GLY A 126 32.39 -21.71 -7.85
CA GLY A 126 31.97 -22.92 -7.14
C GLY A 126 32.08 -22.86 -5.61
N GLU A 127 32.46 -21.74 -5.03
CA GLU A 127 32.41 -21.52 -3.59
C GLU A 127 30.98 -21.14 -3.18
N THR A 128 30.43 -21.80 -2.16
CA THR A 128 29.03 -21.58 -1.74
C THR A 128 28.93 -20.70 -0.48
N HIS A 129 29.86 -20.88 0.45
CA HIS A 129 29.85 -20.20 1.74
C HIS A 129 31.14 -19.42 1.91
N ASP A 130 31.01 -18.24 2.49
CA ASP A 130 32.13 -17.38 2.81
C ASP A 130 32.97 -17.98 3.95
N PRO A 131 34.29 -18.13 3.79
CA PRO A 131 35.13 -18.81 4.78
C PRO A 131 35.34 -18.00 6.06
N GLU A 132 35.13 -16.68 6.02
CA GLU A 132 35.24 -15.83 7.22
C GLU A 132 34.02 -15.97 8.12
N THR A 133 32.82 -15.96 7.53
CA THR A 133 31.56 -15.90 8.27
C THR A 133 30.84 -17.24 8.36
N GLY A 134 31.13 -18.18 7.47
CA GLY A 134 30.36 -19.41 7.28
C GLY A 134 28.99 -19.21 6.62
N ALA A 135 28.58 -17.97 6.32
CA ALA A 135 27.30 -17.65 5.71
C ALA A 135 27.34 -17.84 4.18
N HIS A 136 26.18 -18.07 3.57
CA HIS A 136 26.10 -18.28 2.12
C HIS A 136 26.51 -17.02 1.34
N HIS A 137 27.27 -17.14 0.26
CA HIS A 137 27.72 -15.98 -0.54
C HIS A 137 26.57 -15.15 -1.12
N LEU A 138 25.46 -15.79 -1.50
CA LEU A 138 24.23 -15.08 -1.89
C LEU A 138 23.70 -14.17 -0.78
N ALA A 139 23.82 -14.57 0.49
CA ALA A 139 23.36 -13.75 1.61
C ALA A 139 24.22 -12.48 1.76
N HIS A 140 25.53 -12.60 1.61
CA HIS A 140 26.44 -11.44 1.58
C HIS A 140 26.14 -10.49 0.42
N LYS A 141 25.90 -11.05 -0.77
CA LYS A 141 25.52 -10.27 -1.96
C LYS A 141 24.19 -9.53 -1.73
N LEU A 142 23.17 -10.22 -1.23
CA LEU A 142 21.87 -9.63 -0.91
C LEU A 142 22.01 -8.54 0.16
N CYS A 143 22.82 -8.76 1.20
CA CYS A 143 23.09 -7.75 2.22
C CYS A 143 23.73 -6.48 1.62
N CYS A 144 24.71 -6.64 0.71
CA CYS A 144 25.29 -5.51 -0.02
C CYS A 144 24.26 -4.77 -0.88
N ASP A 145 23.37 -5.49 -1.57
CA ASP A 145 22.33 -4.87 -2.40
C ASP A 145 21.24 -4.19 -1.55
N LEU A 146 20.90 -4.73 -0.38
CA LEU A 146 20.02 -4.07 0.59
C LEU A 146 20.61 -2.73 1.08
N PHE A 147 21.90 -2.69 1.41
CA PHE A 147 22.55 -1.43 1.77
C PHE A 147 22.50 -0.42 0.62
N ARG A 148 22.72 -0.87 -0.62
CA ARG A 148 22.66 0.01 -1.79
C ARG A 148 21.25 0.54 -2.03
N LEU A 149 20.23 -0.31 -1.92
CA LEU A 149 18.83 0.08 -2.06
C LEU A 149 18.44 1.09 -0.99
N GLU A 150 18.74 0.81 0.27
CA GLU A 150 18.42 1.69 1.40
C GLU A 150 19.07 3.07 1.26
N LEU A 151 20.35 3.13 0.85
CA LEU A 151 21.03 4.40 0.61
C LEU A 151 20.44 5.16 -0.59
N ALA A 152 20.10 4.46 -1.68
CA ALA A 152 19.48 5.09 -2.84
C ALA A 152 18.11 5.71 -2.49
N LEU A 153 17.27 5.00 -1.72
CA LEU A 153 15.97 5.52 -1.28
C LEU A 153 16.12 6.73 -0.35
N ARG A 154 17.11 6.72 0.55
CA ARG A 154 17.41 7.88 1.41
C ARG A 154 17.87 9.10 0.59
N ASP A 155 18.66 8.89 -0.45
CA ASP A 155 19.11 9.96 -1.34
C ASP A 155 17.93 10.55 -2.14
N GLU A 156 16.98 9.71 -2.58
CA GLU A 156 15.74 10.15 -3.23
C GLU A 156 14.86 10.99 -2.30
N GLU A 157 14.76 10.64 -1.02
CA GLU A 157 14.02 11.44 -0.03
C GLU A 157 14.64 12.82 0.20
N VAL A 158 15.97 12.93 0.16
CA VAL A 158 16.67 14.21 0.32
C VAL A 158 16.50 15.09 -0.92
N THR A 159 16.47 14.51 -2.11
CA THR A 159 16.40 15.26 -3.38
C THR A 159 14.96 15.67 -3.76
N CYS A 160 13.93 15.00 -3.23
CA CYS A 160 12.52 15.32 -3.45
C CYS A 160 11.96 16.39 -2.46
N ARG A 161 12.76 16.81 -1.47
CA ARG A 161 12.40 17.88 -0.51
C ARG A 161 12.92 19.24 -0.97
#